data_AF-A0A970PQG0-F1
#
_entry.id   AF-A0A970PQG0-F1
#
_cell.length_a   1.000
_cell.length_b   1.000
_cell.length_c   1.000
_cell.angle_alpha   90.00
_cell.angle_beta   90.00
_cell.angle_gamma   90.00
#
_symmetry.space_group_name_H-M   'P 1'
#
loop_
_entity.id
_entity.type
_entity.pdbx_description
1 polymer ?
#
loop_
_entity_poly.entity_id
_entity_poly.type
_entity_poly.pdbx_seq_one_letter_code
_entity_poly.pdbx_strand_id
1 'polypeptide(L)' 'MKDFGTVYGEHWDLVYGFLLRMCQNEHFAEELAQETFFQAMRAW' A
#
# COMPACT_ATOMS: atom_id res chain seq x y z
N MET A 1 5.66 11.22 16.36
CA MET A 1 5.73 10.17 15.32
C MET A 1 4.30 9.94 14.87
N LYS A 2 3.98 10.03 13.58
CA LYS A 2 2.61 9.71 13.11
C LYS A 2 2.34 8.23 13.42
N ASP A 3 1.10 7.91 13.75
CA ASP A 3 0.66 6.52 13.87
C ASP A 3 0.71 5.85 12.49
N PHE A 4 1.11 4.58 12.43
CA PHE A 4 1.24 3.86 11.18
C PHE A 4 -0.11 3.74 10.44
N GLY A 5 -1.22 3.64 11.17
CA GLY A 5 -2.56 3.64 10.58
C GLY A 5 -2.89 4.95 9.86
N THR A 6 -2.36 6.09 10.31
CA THR A 6 -2.50 7.37 9.60
C THR A 6 -1.70 7.36 8.30
N VAL A 7 -0.46 6.87 8.32
CA VAL A 7 0.39 6.75 7.13
C VAL A 7 -0.24 5.80 6.11
N TYR A 8 -0.77 4.66 6.57
CA TYR A 8 -1.49 3.71 5.73
C TYR A 8 -2.67 4.38 5.01
N GLY A 9 -3.56 5.06 5.74
CA GLY A 9 -4.73 5.73 5.16
C GLY A 9 -4.36 6.86 4.21
N GLU A 10 -3.34 7.65 4.51
CA GLU A 10 -2.88 8.76 3.66
C GLU A 10 -2.28 8.29 2.32
N HIS A 11 -1.71 7.08 2.28
CA HIS A 11 -0.96 6.59 1.12
C HIS A 11 -1.61 5.44 0.36
N TRP A 12 -2.70 4.85 0.88
CA TRP A 12 -3.36 3.70 0.25
C TRP A 12 -3.71 3.94 -1.21
N ASP A 13 -4.48 4.99 -1.51
CA ASP A 13 -4.95 5.27 -2.87
C ASP A 13 -3.80 5.51 -3.85
N LEU A 14 -2.70 6.09 -3.38
CA LEU A 14 -1.51 6.34 -4.18
C LEU A 14 -0.81 5.02 -4.55
N VAL A 15 -0.52 4.19 -3.54
CA VAL A 15 0.20 2.93 -3.72
C VAL A 15 -0.65 1.94 -4.51
N TYR A 16 -1.90 1.74 -4.12
CA TYR A 16 -2.84 0.89 -4.85
C TYR A 16 -3.06 1.39 -6.28
N GLY A 17 -3.30 2.69 -6.48
CA GLY A 17 -3.54 3.26 -7.80
C GLY A 17 -2.32 3.20 -8.74
N PHE A 18 -1.11 3.20 -8.19
CA PHE A 18 0.12 2.97 -8.94
C PHE A 18 0.23 1.50 -9.37
N LEU A 19 0.07 0.56 -8.43
CA LEU A 19 0.16 -0.88 -8.69
C LEU A 19 -0.94 -1.37 -9.64
N LEU A 20 -2.15 -0.83 -9.51
CA LEU A 20 -3.26 -1.14 -10.42
C LEU A 20 -2.94 -0.73 -11.86
N ARG A 21 -2.30 0.43 -12.07
CA ARG A 21 -1.88 0.85 -13.42
C ARG A 21 -0.77 -0.03 -14.00
N MET A 22 0.10 -0.58 -13.14
CA MET A 22 1.17 -1.48 -13.59
C MET A 22 0.68 -2.88 -13.90
N CYS A 23 -0.13 -3.46 -13.02
CA CYS A 23 -0.54 -4.86 -13.10
C CYS A 23 -1.84 -5.05 -13.88
N GLN A 24 -2.66 -4.00 -14.02
CA GLN A 24 -4.00 -4.03 -14.64
C GLN A 24 -4.90 -5.15 -14.08
N ASN A 25 -4.70 -5.50 -12.81
CA ASN A 25 -5.40 -6.55 -12.11
C ASN A 25 -5.63 -6.12 -10.66
N GLU A 26 -6.89 -6.00 -10.27
CA GLU A 26 -7.29 -5.48 -8.95
C GLU A 26 -6.78 -6.36 -7.81
N HIS A 27 -6.89 -7.69 -7.96
CA HIS A 27 -6.47 -8.63 -6.92
C HIS A 27 -4.96 -8.56 -6.67
N PHE A 28 -4.16 -8.59 -7.74
CA PHE A 28 -2.71 -8.46 -7.62
C PHE A 28 -2.30 -7.08 -7.08
N ALA A 29 -2.99 -6.00 -7.48
CA ALA A 29 -2.70 -4.66 -7.00
C ALA A 29 -2.98 -4.51 -5.49
N GLU A 30 -4.06 -5.10 -5.00
CA GLU A 30 -4.41 -5.11 -3.58
C GLU A 30 -3.39 -5.91 -2.76
N GLU A 31 -3.04 -7.13 -3.18
CA GLU A 31 -2.04 -7.97 -2.50
C GLU A 31 -0.69 -7.25 -2.40
N LEU A 32 -0.22 -6.67 -3.50
CA LEU A 32 1.06 -5.95 -3.54
C LEU A 32 1.04 -4.68 -2.68
N ALA A 33 -0.10 -3.96 -2.63
CA ALA A 33 -0.25 -2.79 -1.78
C ALA A 33 -0.19 -3.19 -0.30
N GLN A 34 -0.92 -4.24 0.09
CA GLN A 34 -0.92 -4.76 1.46
C GLN A 34 0.48 -5.22 1.90
N GLU A 35 1.18 -5.98 1.05
CA GLU A 35 2.55 -6.43 1.34
C GLU A 35 3.52 -5.25 1.47
N THR A 36 3.38 -4.22 0.63
CA THR A 36 4.20 -3.00 0.70
C THR A 36 4.04 -2.31 2.06
N PHE A 37 2.81 -2.13 2.53
CA PHE A 37 2.55 -1.55 3.85
C PHE A 37 2.99 -2.48 4.99
N PHE A 38 2.85 -3.80 4.84
CA PHE A 38 3.34 -4.75 5.84
C PHE A 38 4.86 -4.68 6.02
N GLN A 39 5.62 -4.62 4.92
CA GLN A 39 7.07 -4.46 4.96
C GLN A 39 7.47 -3.10 5.56
N ALA A 40 6.76 -2.02 5.21
CA ALA A 40 6.98 -0.71 5.80
C ALA A 40 6.74 -0.70 7.32
N MET A 41 5.67 -1.35 7.78
CA MET A 41 5.35 -1.49 9.21
C MET A 41 6.45 -2.24 9.98
N ARG A 42 7.02 -3.30 9.37
CA ARG A 42 8.11 -4.06 9.99
C ARG A 42 9.41 -3.26 10.12
N ALA A 43 9.58 -2.22 9.31
CA ALA A 43 10.77 -1.37 9.27
C ALA A 43 10.53 0.03 9.87
N TRP A 44 9.37 0.26 10.51
CA TRP A 44 8.94 1.55 11.06
C TRP A 44 9.59 1.89 12.40
#